data_AF-A0AA43CZK2-F1
#
_entry.id   AF-A0AA43CZK2-F1
#
_cell.length_a   1.000
_cell.length_b   1.000
_cell.length_c   1.000
_cell.angle_alpha   90.00
_cell.angle_beta   90.00
_cell.angle_gamma   90.00
#
_symmetry.space_group_name_H-M   'P 1'
#
loop_
_entity.id
_entity.type
_entity.pdbx_description
1 polymer ?
#
loop_
_entity_poly.entity_id
_entity_poly.type
_entity_poly.pdbx_seq_one_letter_code
_entity_poly.pdbx_strand_id
1 'polypeptide(L)'
;MANEDTTKTQTETTAANTVVVPVPEPGQALTVTVDAEQIPQLNFDPGTESTQEFVGTDLVFTLDNGAVLTFEDFAASINDGAVTSIMLEDGSIIPIDALIAAWNLEVPETAAGEAAASGGGSAYVDDMGDALGGIDKLGIQEPDPFGAATPVVQEDEQTPLVEPDLEQNITISISDSAQFINEEGQESDTFTISLSEEILPGNIITVRVGFTIDTDTSDNDFTSPPPEATRSAVELPAGVSFDKATGILTFTDEFVGTELSFTVTAQDDDFFESSETLTITLSDATSLIGSATASASEDVTVLDNDTPTVSITAIEGGTAEEGNPVTFQVELDKASDEDTVVTVNVFTGQNDDATEGADYDATGGTGVQTYTATILAGDTTATFDVNTEDDEIVEDAETFSAQIISATNPNGIVTVNPATATGTITDNDTPTVSITAIEGGTAEEGNPVTFQVELDKASDEDTVVTVN
;
A
#
# COMPACT_ATOMS: atom_id res chain seq x y z
N MET A 1 -18.65 53.01 -4.90
CA MET A 1 -18.18 52.87 -6.29
C MET A 1 -16.74 52.44 -6.21
N ALA A 2 -16.45 51.20 -6.63
CA ALA A 2 -15.22 50.66 -7.24
C ALA A 2 -13.85 51.12 -6.67
N ASN A 3 -12.80 50.32 -6.55
CA ASN A 3 -12.49 48.96 -6.99
C ASN A 3 -11.27 48.49 -6.17
N GLU A 4 -11.11 47.18 -6.13
CA GLU A 4 -9.93 46.33 -5.82
C GLU A 4 -8.54 46.97 -6.06
N ASP A 5 -7.50 46.56 -5.30
CA ASP A 5 -6.69 45.37 -5.67
C ASP A 5 -5.60 45.06 -4.61
N THR A 6 -5.31 43.77 -4.59
CA THR A 6 -4.52 42.89 -3.75
C THR A 6 -3.02 42.89 -4.06
N THR A 7 -2.21 42.45 -3.08
CA THR A 7 -1.04 41.59 -3.35
C THR A 7 -0.76 40.79 -2.06
N LYS A 8 -1.27 39.56 -2.01
CA LYS A 8 -0.67 38.50 -1.21
C LYS A 8 0.21 37.70 -2.17
N THR A 9 1.50 37.71 -1.92
CA THR A 9 2.47 36.87 -2.62
C THR A 9 2.20 35.43 -2.20
N GLN A 10 1.75 34.62 -3.15
CA GLN A 10 1.63 33.17 -2.99
C GLN A 10 2.89 32.59 -3.63
N THR A 11 3.71 31.93 -2.82
CA THR A 11 4.96 31.28 -3.22
C THR A 11 4.62 30.07 -4.09
N GLU A 12 5.21 30.02 -5.28
CA GLU A 12 5.11 28.90 -6.22
C GLU A 12 5.80 27.66 -5.62
N THR A 13 5.01 26.69 -5.18
CA THR A 13 5.44 25.29 -5.04
C THR A 13 5.48 24.68 -6.43
N THR A 14 6.53 23.94 -6.78
CA THR A 14 6.62 23.17 -8.04
C THR A 14 5.42 22.24 -8.12
N ALA A 15 4.38 22.70 -8.81
CA ALA A 15 3.09 22.06 -8.79
C ALA A 15 3.19 20.71 -9.49
N ALA A 16 2.62 19.67 -8.86
CA ALA A 16 1.96 18.63 -9.66
C ALA A 16 1.17 19.35 -10.75
N ASN A 17 1.17 18.86 -11.99
CA ASN A 17 0.49 19.52 -13.10
C ASN A 17 -1.03 19.49 -12.83
N THR A 18 -1.52 20.39 -11.98
CA THR A 18 -2.88 20.36 -11.46
C THR A 18 -3.77 21.19 -12.36
N VAL A 19 -4.95 20.67 -12.66
CA VAL A 19 -5.98 21.41 -13.40
C VAL A 19 -7.10 21.76 -12.44
N VAL A 20 -7.19 23.04 -12.08
CA VAL A 20 -8.27 23.53 -11.20
C VAL A 20 -9.59 23.46 -11.96
N VAL A 21 -10.51 22.65 -11.46
CA VAL A 21 -11.82 22.45 -12.07
C VAL A 21 -12.79 23.49 -11.51
N PRO A 22 -13.31 24.42 -12.34
CA PRO A 22 -14.19 25.46 -11.85
C PRO A 22 -15.56 24.88 -11.48
N VAL A 23 -16.12 25.33 -10.36
CA VAL A 23 -17.46 24.95 -9.92
C VAL A 23 -18.50 25.62 -10.85
N PRO A 24 -19.38 24.86 -11.53
CA PRO A 24 -20.39 25.44 -12.41
C PRO A 24 -21.48 26.21 -11.63
N GLU A 25 -21.96 27.31 -12.22
CA GLU A 25 -23.07 28.11 -11.67
C GLU A 25 -24.37 27.29 -11.59
N PRO A 26 -25.31 27.60 -10.68
CA PRO A 26 -26.56 26.86 -10.52
C PRO A 26 -27.33 26.68 -11.84
N GLY A 27 -27.58 25.41 -12.22
CA GLY A 27 -28.27 25.04 -13.46
C GLY A 27 -27.42 25.09 -14.73
N GLN A 28 -26.10 25.28 -14.62
CA GLN A 28 -25.15 25.18 -15.71
C GLN A 28 -24.65 23.73 -15.87
N ALA A 29 -24.38 23.33 -17.12
CA ALA A 29 -23.60 22.14 -17.44
C ALA A 29 -22.20 22.55 -17.88
N LEU A 30 -21.16 21.95 -17.31
CA LEU A 30 -19.76 22.17 -17.66
C LEU A 30 -19.10 20.84 -18.00
N THR A 31 -18.32 20.83 -19.07
CA THR A 31 -17.57 19.67 -19.53
C THR A 31 -16.08 19.97 -19.42
N VAL A 32 -15.32 19.03 -18.85
CA VAL A 32 -13.88 19.13 -18.64
C VAL A 32 -13.20 17.91 -19.24
N THR A 33 -12.15 18.15 -20.02
CA THR A 33 -11.22 17.10 -20.48
C THR A 33 -9.97 17.20 -19.62
N VAL A 34 -9.52 16.09 -19.06
CA VAL A 34 -8.27 16.01 -18.29
C VAL A 34 -7.23 15.35 -19.17
N ASP A 35 -6.13 16.05 -19.42
CA ASP A 35 -5.03 15.49 -20.21
C ASP A 35 -4.21 14.49 -19.36
N ALA A 36 -3.54 13.54 -20.02
CA ALA A 36 -2.60 12.65 -19.36
C ALA A 36 -1.53 13.47 -18.60
N GLU A 37 -1.15 13.01 -17.40
CA GLU A 37 -0.21 13.69 -16.48
C GLU A 37 -0.81 14.87 -15.70
N GLN A 38 -2.11 15.18 -15.83
CA GLN A 38 -2.79 16.18 -15.00
C GLN A 38 -3.53 15.59 -13.80
N ILE A 39 -3.45 16.27 -12.66
CA ILE A 39 -4.26 15.94 -11.47
C ILE A 39 -5.41 16.94 -11.40
N PRO A 40 -6.68 16.53 -11.63
CA PRO A 40 -7.81 17.43 -11.49
C PRO A 40 -7.97 17.83 -10.02
N GLN A 41 -8.11 19.13 -9.77
CA GLN A 41 -8.37 19.69 -8.46
C GLN A 41 -9.83 20.13 -8.36
N LEU A 42 -10.60 19.47 -7.49
CA LEU A 42 -11.99 19.78 -7.19
C LEU A 42 -12.07 20.76 -6.02
N ASN A 43 -12.67 21.93 -6.26
CA ASN A 43 -12.90 22.95 -5.23
C ASN A 43 -14.31 22.85 -4.62
N PHE A 44 -14.78 21.62 -4.41
CA PHE A 44 -16.01 21.27 -3.72
C PHE A 44 -15.83 19.90 -3.08
N ASP A 45 -16.62 19.56 -2.06
CA ASP A 45 -16.59 18.22 -1.49
C ASP A 45 -17.50 17.29 -2.30
N PRO A 46 -16.94 16.41 -3.16
CA PRO A 46 -17.76 15.53 -3.97
C PRO A 46 -18.61 14.57 -3.11
N GLY A 47 -18.15 14.14 -1.93
CA GLY A 47 -18.87 13.16 -1.11
C GLY A 47 -20.11 13.70 -0.40
N THR A 48 -20.19 15.03 -0.19
CA THR A 48 -21.31 15.65 0.53
C THR A 48 -22.08 16.69 -0.26
N GLU A 49 -21.50 17.25 -1.34
CA GLU A 49 -22.10 18.35 -2.12
C GLU A 49 -22.50 17.92 -3.55
N SER A 50 -22.36 16.63 -3.90
CA SER A 50 -22.74 16.11 -5.22
C SER A 50 -23.16 14.64 -5.20
N THR A 51 -23.79 14.21 -6.28
CA THR A 51 -23.96 12.78 -6.62
C THR A 51 -23.13 12.44 -7.87
N GLN A 52 -22.51 11.26 -7.88
CA GLN A 52 -21.60 10.84 -8.94
C GLN A 52 -22.17 9.63 -9.68
N GLU A 53 -22.04 9.64 -11.00
CA GLU A 53 -22.33 8.47 -11.83
C GLU A 53 -21.42 8.43 -13.06
N PHE A 54 -21.13 7.23 -13.54
CA PHE A 54 -20.60 7.06 -14.89
C PHE A 54 -21.74 7.01 -15.91
N VAL A 55 -21.69 7.85 -16.93
CA VAL A 55 -22.64 7.84 -18.06
C VAL A 55 -21.87 7.53 -19.33
N GLY A 56 -21.84 6.26 -19.72
CA GLY A 56 -20.92 5.83 -20.78
C GLY A 56 -19.48 5.91 -20.26
N THR A 57 -18.56 6.51 -21.01
CA THR A 57 -17.15 6.68 -20.59
C THR A 57 -16.89 7.90 -19.72
N ASP A 58 -17.91 8.73 -19.49
CA ASP A 58 -17.79 10.02 -18.80
C ASP A 58 -18.14 9.88 -17.31
N LEU A 59 -17.40 10.58 -16.44
CA LEU A 59 -17.76 10.75 -15.03
C LEU A 59 -18.58 12.03 -14.84
N VAL A 60 -19.77 11.92 -14.27
CA VAL A 60 -20.71 13.03 -14.10
C VAL A 60 -20.94 13.32 -12.62
N PHE A 61 -20.73 14.57 -12.23
CA PHE A 61 -21.10 15.13 -10.93
C PHE A 61 -22.38 15.97 -11.10
N THR A 62 -23.43 15.63 -10.36
CA THR A 62 -24.59 16.50 -10.18
C THR A 62 -24.50 17.15 -8.81
N LEU A 63 -24.23 18.46 -8.78
CA LEU A 63 -24.09 19.22 -7.54
C LEU A 63 -25.46 19.51 -6.91
N ASP A 64 -25.50 19.70 -5.60
CA ASP A 64 -26.72 20.02 -4.85
C ASP A 64 -27.44 21.29 -5.33
N ASN A 65 -26.70 22.20 -5.94
CA ASN A 65 -27.23 23.43 -6.55
C ASN A 65 -27.89 23.21 -7.94
N GLY A 66 -27.94 21.96 -8.41
CA GLY A 66 -28.51 21.54 -9.70
C GLY A 66 -27.60 21.78 -10.91
N ALA A 67 -26.34 22.16 -10.69
CA ALA A 67 -25.33 22.22 -11.75
C ALA A 67 -24.77 20.82 -12.06
N VAL A 68 -24.28 20.63 -13.28
CA VAL A 68 -23.71 19.36 -13.75
C VAL A 68 -22.29 19.60 -14.23
N LEU A 69 -21.35 18.81 -13.75
CA LEU A 69 -19.96 18.79 -14.18
C LEU A 69 -19.66 17.41 -14.77
N THR A 70 -19.14 17.36 -16.00
CA THR A 70 -18.84 16.13 -16.72
C THR A 70 -17.36 16.08 -17.06
N PHE A 71 -16.69 15.01 -16.65
CA PHE A 71 -15.35 14.66 -17.10
C PHE A 71 -15.48 13.70 -18.29
N GLU A 72 -15.10 14.16 -19.48
CA GLU A 72 -15.18 13.36 -20.70
C GLU A 72 -14.13 12.25 -20.71
N ASP A 73 -14.53 11.05 -21.16
CA ASP A 73 -13.67 9.87 -21.32
C ASP A 73 -12.85 9.51 -20.08
N PHE A 74 -13.38 9.83 -18.90
CA PHE A 74 -12.71 9.61 -17.62
C PHE A 74 -12.41 8.13 -17.37
N ALA A 75 -13.33 7.22 -17.72
CA ALA A 75 -13.12 5.78 -17.57
C ALA A 75 -11.93 5.26 -18.42
N ALA A 76 -11.76 5.80 -19.63
CA ALA A 76 -10.61 5.45 -20.48
C ALA A 76 -9.30 5.98 -19.87
N SER A 77 -9.34 7.20 -19.31
CA SER A 77 -8.19 7.82 -18.65
C SER A 77 -7.74 7.04 -17.40
N ILE A 78 -8.66 6.39 -16.70
CA ILE A 78 -8.36 5.47 -15.59
C ILE A 78 -7.70 4.19 -16.13
N ASN A 79 -8.33 3.54 -17.12
CA ASN A 79 -7.87 2.26 -17.66
C ASN A 79 -6.49 2.34 -18.34
N ASP A 80 -6.17 3.50 -18.94
CA ASP A 80 -4.85 3.76 -19.54
C ASP A 80 -3.82 4.29 -18.52
N GLY A 81 -4.20 4.44 -17.23
CA GLY A 81 -3.33 4.93 -16.16
C GLY A 81 -2.98 6.42 -16.26
N ALA A 82 -3.71 7.19 -17.07
CA ALA A 82 -3.45 8.60 -17.34
C ALA A 82 -3.92 9.52 -16.19
N VAL A 83 -4.99 9.14 -15.48
CA VAL A 83 -5.48 9.81 -14.27
C VAL A 83 -5.52 8.81 -13.13
N THR A 84 -4.66 9.00 -12.15
CA THR A 84 -4.51 8.09 -10.99
C THR A 84 -5.00 8.69 -9.68
N SER A 85 -5.22 10.02 -9.64
CA SER A 85 -5.66 10.72 -8.44
C SER A 85 -6.44 12.00 -8.75
N ILE A 86 -7.19 12.48 -7.75
CA ILE A 86 -7.86 13.79 -7.73
C ILE A 86 -7.38 14.54 -6.50
N MET A 87 -7.20 15.84 -6.61
CA MET A 87 -6.92 16.71 -5.47
C MET A 87 -8.20 17.41 -4.99
N LEU A 88 -8.41 17.51 -3.68
CA LEU A 88 -9.50 18.27 -3.08
C LEU A 88 -9.07 19.72 -2.75
N GLU A 89 -10.04 20.56 -2.41
CA GLU A 89 -9.81 21.98 -2.07
C GLU A 89 -8.83 22.18 -0.91
N ASP A 90 -8.80 21.24 0.04
CA ASP A 90 -7.90 21.25 1.19
C ASP A 90 -6.47 20.77 0.87
N GLY A 91 -6.20 20.41 -0.39
CA GLY A 91 -4.92 19.91 -0.86
C GLY A 91 -4.75 18.39 -0.72
N SER A 92 -5.74 17.68 -0.17
CA SER A 92 -5.71 16.22 -0.06
C SER A 92 -5.73 15.57 -1.45
N ILE A 93 -4.83 14.63 -1.69
CA ILE A 93 -4.80 13.83 -2.92
C ILE A 93 -5.47 12.49 -2.63
N ILE A 94 -6.52 12.17 -3.38
CA ILE A 94 -7.27 10.92 -3.25
C ILE A 94 -6.99 10.05 -4.49
N PRO A 95 -6.47 8.82 -4.31
CA PRO A 95 -6.34 7.86 -5.40
C PRO A 95 -7.70 7.51 -6.01
N ILE A 96 -7.76 7.31 -7.33
CA ILE A 96 -9.02 7.00 -8.03
C ILE A 96 -9.65 5.69 -7.54
N ASP A 97 -8.87 4.68 -7.20
CA ASP A 97 -9.40 3.40 -6.72
C ASP A 97 -10.13 3.57 -5.37
N ALA A 98 -9.58 4.41 -4.48
CA ALA A 98 -10.23 4.77 -3.23
C ALA A 98 -11.52 5.55 -3.47
N LEU A 99 -11.54 6.40 -4.50
CA LEU A 99 -12.72 7.18 -4.90
C LEU A 99 -13.84 6.28 -5.43
N ILE A 100 -13.52 5.34 -6.33
CA ILE A 100 -14.45 4.38 -6.91
C ILE A 100 -15.05 3.51 -5.80
N ALA A 101 -14.21 3.03 -4.87
CA ALA A 101 -14.65 2.24 -3.73
C ALA A 101 -15.55 3.06 -2.79
N ALA A 102 -15.16 4.29 -2.44
CA ALA A 102 -15.92 5.16 -1.55
C ALA A 102 -17.29 5.55 -2.13
N TRP A 103 -17.37 5.75 -3.45
CA TRP A 103 -18.61 6.13 -4.13
C TRP A 103 -19.39 4.94 -4.70
N ASN A 104 -18.87 3.73 -4.53
CA ASN A 104 -19.44 2.49 -5.06
C ASN A 104 -19.80 2.62 -6.55
N LEU A 105 -18.88 3.19 -7.33
CA LEU A 105 -19.01 3.39 -8.76
C LEU A 105 -18.63 2.12 -9.53
N GLU A 106 -19.34 1.84 -10.61
CA GLU A 106 -18.98 0.77 -11.56
C GLU A 106 -18.29 1.41 -12.76
N VAL A 107 -16.99 1.17 -12.93
CA VAL A 107 -16.24 1.71 -14.08
C VAL A 107 -16.59 0.88 -15.32
N PRO A 108 -17.07 1.52 -16.40
CA PRO A 108 -17.41 0.79 -17.62
C PRO A 108 -16.13 0.31 -18.33
N GLU A 109 -16.12 -0.97 -18.68
CA GLU A 109 -15.06 -1.61 -19.46
C GLU A 109 -14.87 -0.91 -20.82
N THR A 110 -13.72 -0.27 -21.03
CA THR A 110 -13.36 0.33 -22.32
C THR A 110 -12.73 -0.75 -23.20
N ALA A 111 -13.46 -1.20 -24.22
CA ALA A 111 -12.97 -2.21 -25.15
C ALA A 111 -11.73 -1.72 -25.93
N ALA A 112 -10.53 -2.13 -25.51
CA ALA A 112 -9.30 -1.94 -26.27
C ALA A 112 -8.94 -3.23 -27.04
N GLY A 113 -9.06 -3.19 -28.38
CA GLY A 113 -8.25 -4.01 -29.29
C GLY A 113 -8.95 -5.09 -30.11
N GLU A 114 -9.34 -4.75 -31.34
CA GLU A 114 -9.54 -5.72 -32.42
C GLU A 114 -8.25 -6.53 -32.70
N ALA A 115 -8.37 -7.86 -32.73
CA ALA A 115 -7.49 -8.72 -33.51
C ALA A 115 -8.30 -9.38 -34.63
N ALA A 116 -7.99 -9.02 -35.87
CA ALA A 116 -8.64 -9.55 -37.05
C ALA A 116 -8.16 -10.95 -37.45
N ALA A 117 -9.15 -11.75 -37.86
CA ALA A 117 -9.14 -12.79 -38.92
C ALA A 117 -8.50 -14.16 -38.67
N SER A 118 -9.34 -15.20 -38.59
CA SER A 118 -9.61 -16.16 -39.68
C SER A 118 -10.77 -17.07 -39.21
N GLY A 119 -11.82 -17.39 -39.94
CA GLY A 119 -11.94 -17.71 -41.36
C GLY A 119 -12.44 -19.16 -41.45
N GLY A 120 -13.70 -19.39 -41.81
CA GLY A 120 -14.19 -20.74 -42.09
C GLY A 120 -15.70 -20.90 -41.99
N GLY A 121 -16.42 -20.61 -43.08
CA GLY A 121 -17.79 -21.06 -43.23
C GLY A 121 -17.87 -22.57 -43.46
N SER A 122 -18.88 -23.20 -42.88
CA SER A 122 -19.62 -24.28 -43.56
C SER A 122 -20.94 -24.50 -42.82
N ALA A 123 -22.01 -24.51 -43.61
CA ALA A 123 -23.32 -24.96 -43.18
C ALA A 123 -23.27 -26.45 -42.81
N TYR A 124 -23.96 -26.82 -41.74
CA TYR A 124 -24.68 -28.09 -41.66
C TYR A 124 -26.02 -27.85 -40.97
N VAL A 125 -27.07 -28.08 -41.75
CA VAL A 125 -28.46 -28.15 -41.35
C VAL A 125 -28.76 -29.63 -41.14
N ASP A 126 -29.41 -29.93 -40.01
CA ASP A 126 -30.31 -31.07 -39.74
C ASP A 126 -29.84 -32.51 -40.04
N ASP A 127 -29.74 -33.33 -38.99
CA ASP A 127 -30.38 -34.65 -38.94
C ASP A 127 -30.26 -35.22 -37.51
N MET A 128 -31.38 -35.26 -36.77
CA MET A 128 -31.84 -36.43 -35.99
C MET A 128 -32.84 -36.00 -34.92
N GLY A 129 -34.08 -35.80 -35.37
CA GLY A 129 -35.22 -35.57 -34.49
C GLY A 129 -36.53 -35.85 -35.20
N ASP A 130 -36.80 -37.12 -35.55
CA ASP A 130 -38.14 -37.73 -35.47
C ASP A 130 -38.16 -39.12 -36.12
N ALA A 131 -38.14 -40.16 -35.29
CA ALA A 131 -38.47 -41.51 -35.72
C ALA A 131 -39.28 -42.24 -34.64
N LEU A 132 -40.40 -41.64 -34.21
CA LEU A 132 -41.48 -42.35 -33.52
C LEU A 132 -42.82 -41.98 -34.18
N GLY A 133 -43.13 -42.69 -35.26
CA GLY A 133 -44.31 -42.41 -36.06
C GLY A 133 -44.81 -43.62 -36.83
N GLY A 134 -45.24 -44.66 -36.11
CA GLY A 134 -46.26 -45.58 -36.63
C GLY A 134 -45.85 -47.03 -36.75
N ILE A 135 -46.26 -47.84 -35.77
CA ILE A 135 -46.74 -49.21 -36.02
C ILE A 135 -47.88 -49.51 -35.03
N ASP A 136 -49.06 -48.92 -35.28
CA ASP A 136 -50.31 -49.51 -34.81
C ASP A 136 -51.10 -49.98 -36.04
N LYS A 137 -50.82 -51.20 -36.48
CA LYS A 137 -51.72 -52.07 -37.25
C LYS A 137 -51.24 -53.51 -37.10
N LEU A 138 -51.94 -54.31 -36.29
CA LEU A 138 -52.58 -55.59 -36.67
C LEU A 138 -52.93 -56.44 -35.44
N GLY A 139 -54.23 -56.46 -35.08
CA GLY A 139 -54.97 -57.69 -34.83
C GLY A 139 -55.10 -58.21 -33.40
N ILE A 140 -56.34 -58.20 -32.89
CA ILE A 140 -56.83 -58.97 -31.74
C ILE A 140 -56.83 -60.49 -32.00
N GLN A 141 -56.27 -61.30 -31.10
CA GLN A 141 -56.67 -62.70 -30.89
C GLN A 141 -56.46 -63.11 -29.42
N GLU A 142 -57.56 -63.42 -28.74
CA GLU A 142 -57.63 -64.32 -27.56
C GLU A 142 -58.30 -65.65 -28.01
N PRO A 143 -58.24 -66.77 -27.25
CA PRO A 143 -57.42 -67.10 -26.09
C PRO A 143 -56.71 -68.49 -26.16
N ASP A 144 -55.84 -68.74 -25.17
CA ASP A 144 -55.30 -70.01 -24.62
C ASP A 144 -55.76 -71.37 -25.20
N PRO A 145 -54.84 -72.29 -25.58
CA PRO A 145 -55.16 -73.70 -25.77
C PRO A 145 -54.58 -74.70 -24.74
N PHE A 146 -53.80 -74.34 -23.71
CA PHE A 146 -53.25 -75.35 -22.78
C PHE A 146 -53.18 -74.88 -21.32
N GLY A 147 -54.24 -75.23 -20.59
CA GLY A 147 -54.33 -75.13 -19.15
C GLY A 147 -53.30 -75.97 -18.38
N ALA A 148 -52.92 -75.40 -17.23
CA ALA A 148 -52.51 -76.02 -15.97
C ALA A 148 -51.85 -77.40 -16.01
N ALA A 149 -50.51 -77.40 -15.89
CA ALA A 149 -49.80 -78.42 -15.13
C ALA A 149 -48.77 -77.75 -14.22
N THR A 150 -48.90 -78.05 -12.92
CA THR A 150 -48.08 -77.70 -11.74
C THR A 150 -46.59 -77.44 -11.99
N PRO A 151 -45.98 -76.38 -11.41
CA PRO A 151 -44.54 -76.23 -11.41
C PRO A 151 -43.90 -77.26 -10.47
N VAL A 152 -42.98 -78.04 -11.02
CA VAL A 152 -41.94 -78.76 -10.28
C VAL A 152 -40.95 -77.70 -9.79
N VAL A 153 -40.65 -77.73 -8.49
CA VAL A 153 -39.56 -76.96 -7.89
C VAL A 153 -38.25 -77.46 -8.51
N GLN A 154 -37.64 -76.66 -9.37
CA GLN A 154 -36.19 -76.71 -9.58
C GLN A 154 -35.64 -75.35 -9.23
N GLU A 155 -34.76 -75.38 -8.23
CA GLU A 155 -33.95 -74.27 -7.78
C GLU A 155 -33.12 -73.77 -8.97
N ASP A 156 -33.39 -72.54 -9.40
CA ASP A 156 -32.43 -71.72 -10.14
C ASP A 156 -32.82 -70.26 -9.92
N GLU A 157 -32.60 -69.79 -8.69
CA GLU A 157 -32.36 -68.37 -8.45
C GLU A 157 -30.91 -68.18 -8.03
N GLN A 158 -30.01 -68.20 -9.01
CA GLN A 158 -28.90 -67.25 -8.96
C GLN A 158 -29.48 -65.89 -9.34
N THR A 159 -29.99 -65.19 -8.33
CA THR A 159 -29.93 -63.74 -8.34
C THR A 159 -28.45 -63.38 -8.56
N PRO A 160 -28.10 -62.52 -9.53
CA PRO A 160 -26.75 -61.97 -9.55
C PRO A 160 -26.59 -61.24 -8.22
N LEU A 161 -25.62 -61.68 -7.41
CA LEU A 161 -25.09 -60.83 -6.36
C LEU A 161 -24.53 -59.61 -7.08
N VAL A 162 -25.31 -58.53 -7.12
CA VAL A 162 -24.73 -57.20 -7.22
C VAL A 162 -23.95 -57.10 -5.91
N GLU A 163 -22.64 -57.35 -5.94
CA GLU A 163 -21.79 -56.92 -4.84
C GLU A 163 -22.13 -55.44 -4.62
N PRO A 164 -22.38 -54.99 -3.38
CA PRO A 164 -22.53 -53.56 -3.15
C PRO A 164 -21.32 -52.91 -3.82
N ASP A 165 -21.58 -51.90 -4.62
CA ASP A 165 -20.53 -51.05 -5.13
C ASP A 165 -19.77 -50.52 -3.91
N LEU A 166 -18.64 -51.17 -3.61
CA LEU A 166 -17.78 -50.82 -2.48
C LEU A 166 -16.85 -49.67 -2.89
N GLU A 167 -16.91 -49.19 -4.13
CA GLU A 167 -16.08 -48.11 -4.61
C GLU A 167 -16.55 -46.79 -4.00
N GLN A 168 -15.64 -46.12 -3.28
CA GLN A 168 -15.88 -44.82 -2.68
C GLN A 168 -15.21 -43.74 -3.51
N ASN A 169 -15.95 -42.69 -3.87
CA ASN A 169 -15.42 -41.58 -4.65
C ASN A 169 -15.43 -40.32 -3.78
N ILE A 170 -14.26 -39.98 -3.22
CA ILE A 170 -14.09 -38.82 -2.33
C ILE A 170 -13.59 -37.61 -3.10
N THR A 171 -14.29 -36.49 -2.99
CA THR A 171 -13.74 -35.18 -3.33
C THR A 171 -13.29 -34.48 -2.06
N ILE A 172 -12.10 -33.91 -2.08
CA ILE A 172 -11.50 -33.16 -0.96
C ILE A 172 -11.41 -31.69 -1.38
N SER A 173 -11.98 -30.81 -0.56
CA SER A 173 -11.87 -29.36 -0.71
C SER A 173 -11.21 -28.74 0.51
N ILE A 174 -10.78 -27.50 0.37
CA ILE A 174 -10.35 -26.62 1.46
C ILE A 174 -11.16 -25.33 1.37
N SER A 175 -11.42 -24.70 2.51
CA SER A 175 -11.95 -23.35 2.65
C SER A 175 -11.32 -22.71 3.88
N ASP A 176 -11.26 -21.40 3.93
CA ASP A 176 -10.82 -20.63 5.08
C ASP A 176 -11.98 -19.82 5.70
N SER A 177 -11.68 -19.08 6.77
CA SER A 177 -12.67 -18.23 7.45
C SER A 177 -12.47 -16.74 7.17
N ALA A 178 -11.28 -16.34 6.75
CA ALA A 178 -10.88 -14.96 6.53
C ALA A 178 -9.78 -14.87 5.47
N GLN A 179 -9.99 -13.97 4.50
CA GLN A 179 -8.98 -13.65 3.49
C GLN A 179 -7.81 -12.81 4.04
N PHE A 180 -8.05 -12.10 5.14
CA PHE A 180 -7.07 -11.19 5.76
C PHE A 180 -7.09 -11.35 7.29
N ILE A 181 -5.91 -11.27 7.90
CA ILE A 181 -5.72 -11.23 9.35
C ILE A 181 -4.69 -10.15 9.72
N ASN A 182 -4.87 -9.46 10.84
CA ASN A 182 -3.89 -8.48 11.34
C ASN A 182 -2.98 -9.08 12.42
N GLU A 183 -1.71 -8.71 12.39
CA GLU A 183 -0.69 -9.17 13.34
C GLU A 183 -0.88 -8.61 14.76
N GLU A 184 -1.17 -7.32 14.92
CA GLU A 184 -1.35 -6.66 16.24
C GLU A 184 -2.62 -7.13 16.96
N GLY A 185 -3.61 -7.56 16.18
CA GLY A 185 -4.78 -8.24 16.72
C GLY A 185 -4.51 -9.68 17.16
N GLN A 186 -3.35 -10.22 16.80
CA GLN A 186 -3.03 -11.65 16.80
C GLN A 186 -4.20 -12.46 16.21
N GLU A 187 -4.74 -11.94 15.11
CA GLU A 187 -5.92 -12.52 14.49
C GLU A 187 -5.60 -13.91 13.94
N SER A 188 -6.62 -14.75 13.85
CA SER A 188 -6.46 -16.13 13.43
C SER A 188 -7.45 -16.47 12.34
N ASP A 189 -6.96 -17.17 11.32
CA ASP A 189 -7.78 -17.78 10.29
C ASP A 189 -7.89 -19.30 10.51
N THR A 190 -9.06 -19.85 10.21
CA THR A 190 -9.39 -21.27 10.37
C THR A 190 -9.60 -21.91 9.00
N PHE A 191 -8.63 -22.70 8.58
CA PHE A 191 -8.74 -23.56 7.41
C PHE A 191 -9.53 -24.83 7.75
N THR A 192 -10.43 -25.22 6.86
CA THR A 192 -11.25 -26.42 6.98
C THR A 192 -11.09 -27.27 5.73
N ILE A 193 -10.55 -28.49 5.90
CA ILE A 193 -10.50 -29.51 4.86
C ILE A 193 -11.77 -30.36 4.96
N SER A 194 -12.52 -30.43 3.86
CA SER A 194 -13.80 -31.15 3.79
C SER A 194 -13.72 -32.33 2.83
N LEU A 195 -14.22 -33.49 3.29
CA LEU A 195 -14.47 -34.69 2.50
C LEU A 195 -15.93 -34.68 2.01
N SER A 196 -16.19 -35.10 0.78
CA SER A 196 -17.55 -35.13 0.23
C SER A 196 -18.51 -36.10 0.95
N GLU A 197 -17.97 -37.09 1.66
CA GLU A 197 -18.71 -38.09 2.45
C GLU A 197 -17.79 -38.76 3.50
N GLU A 198 -18.38 -39.44 4.49
CA GLU A 198 -17.64 -40.16 5.54
C GLU A 198 -16.87 -41.35 4.98
N ILE A 199 -15.70 -41.67 5.55
CA ILE A 199 -14.83 -42.76 5.06
C ILE A 199 -15.45 -44.12 5.33
N LEU A 200 -15.57 -44.96 4.29
CA LEU A 200 -16.10 -46.31 4.43
C LEU A 200 -15.13 -47.22 5.22
N PRO A 201 -15.64 -48.22 5.97
CA PRO A 201 -14.81 -49.19 6.67
C PRO A 201 -13.74 -49.84 5.80
N GLY A 202 -12.49 -49.82 6.27
CA GLY A 202 -11.31 -50.33 5.59
C GLY A 202 -10.73 -49.44 4.49
N ASN A 203 -11.31 -48.27 4.21
CA ASN A 203 -10.75 -47.32 3.25
C ASN A 203 -9.67 -46.42 3.89
N ILE A 204 -8.74 -45.95 3.07
CA ILE A 204 -7.68 -45.02 3.46
C ILE A 204 -7.59 -43.96 2.36
N ILE A 205 -7.74 -42.70 2.76
CA ILE A 205 -7.63 -41.53 1.89
C ILE A 205 -6.36 -40.78 2.24
N THR A 206 -5.57 -40.41 1.24
CA THR A 206 -4.41 -39.53 1.42
C THR A 206 -4.56 -38.29 0.56
N VAL A 207 -4.08 -37.16 1.03
CA VAL A 207 -3.97 -35.91 0.25
C VAL A 207 -2.66 -35.21 0.60
N ARG A 208 -2.00 -34.61 -0.39
CA ARG A 208 -0.83 -33.76 -0.16
C ARG A 208 -1.30 -32.35 0.15
N VAL A 209 -0.83 -31.79 1.27
CA VAL A 209 -1.04 -30.40 1.68
C VAL A 209 0.27 -29.65 1.49
N GLY A 210 0.28 -28.68 0.58
CA GLY A 210 1.41 -27.78 0.36
C GLY A 210 1.17 -26.44 1.06
N PHE A 211 2.23 -25.87 1.64
CA PHE A 211 2.23 -24.53 2.23
C PHE A 211 3.28 -23.71 1.50
N THR A 212 2.89 -22.53 1.03
CA THR A 212 3.79 -21.58 0.39
C THR A 212 3.49 -20.23 1.00
N ILE A 213 4.50 -19.60 1.59
CA ILE A 213 4.46 -18.15 1.88
C ILE A 213 5.07 -17.49 0.64
N ASP A 214 4.62 -16.28 0.29
CA ASP A 214 5.20 -15.55 -0.83
C ASP A 214 6.67 -15.14 -0.56
N THR A 215 7.20 -14.17 -1.30
CA THR A 215 8.63 -13.91 -1.36
C THR A 215 9.20 -13.27 -0.11
N ASP A 216 8.35 -12.83 0.82
CA ASP A 216 8.82 -12.38 2.11
C ASP A 216 9.03 -13.57 3.06
N THR A 217 10.19 -13.56 3.70
CA THR A 217 10.60 -14.62 4.66
C THR A 217 11.45 -13.99 5.77
N SER A 218 11.35 -12.66 5.92
CA SER A 218 12.32 -11.86 6.67
C SER A 218 12.12 -12.00 8.20
N ASP A 219 10.94 -12.40 8.60
CA ASP A 219 10.40 -12.51 9.97
C ASP A 219 9.56 -13.81 10.01
N ASN A 220 8.76 -14.00 11.05
CA ASN A 220 7.91 -15.17 11.15
C ASN A 220 6.53 -14.68 11.54
N ASP A 221 5.88 -13.93 10.65
CA ASP A 221 4.55 -13.32 10.82
C ASP A 221 3.43 -14.32 11.05
N PHE A 222 3.71 -15.57 10.77
CA PHE A 222 2.88 -16.64 11.26
C PHE A 222 3.51 -17.14 12.54
N THR A 223 2.81 -16.97 13.67
CA THR A 223 3.03 -17.87 14.79
C THR A 223 2.73 -19.19 14.19
N SER A 224 3.83 -19.90 13.97
CA SER A 224 3.89 -21.11 13.21
C SER A 224 2.62 -21.91 13.54
N PRO A 225 2.17 -22.83 12.65
CA PRO A 225 2.89 -23.42 11.53
C PRO A 225 3.24 -22.74 10.22
N PRO A 226 4.53 -22.59 9.94
CA PRO A 226 5.11 -23.44 8.91
C PRO A 226 6.13 -24.37 9.57
N PRO A 227 6.32 -25.60 9.12
CA PRO A 227 5.55 -26.82 9.35
C PRO A 227 5.55 -27.40 10.81
N GLU A 228 5.74 -26.60 11.87
CA GLU A 228 5.68 -26.99 13.29
C GLU A 228 4.31 -27.41 13.96
N ALA A 229 3.07 -27.22 13.46
CA ALA A 229 1.82 -27.37 14.29
C ALA A 229 0.73 -28.16 13.62
N THR A 230 1.18 -28.91 12.63
CA THR A 230 0.90 -30.33 12.68
C THR A 230 1.83 -31.10 13.66
N ARG A 231 2.70 -30.45 14.47
CA ARG A 231 3.50 -31.11 15.51
C ARG A 231 3.29 -30.56 16.93
N SER A 232 2.49 -31.32 17.68
CA SER A 232 2.87 -31.89 18.99
C SER A 232 2.00 -31.56 20.21
N ALA A 233 0.87 -30.84 20.10
CA ALA A 233 -0.02 -30.62 21.25
C ALA A 233 -1.54 -30.64 21.00
N VAL A 234 -2.02 -30.73 19.76
CA VAL A 234 -3.43 -31.06 19.45
C VAL A 234 -3.44 -32.48 18.93
N GLU A 235 -4.11 -33.40 19.64
CA GLU A 235 -4.36 -34.74 19.13
C GLU A 235 -5.19 -34.58 17.86
N LEU A 236 -4.58 -34.85 16.69
CA LEU A 236 -5.36 -35.08 15.49
C LEU A 236 -6.47 -36.08 15.83
N PRO A 237 -7.69 -35.90 15.29
CA PRO A 237 -8.78 -36.84 15.53
C PRO A 237 -8.33 -38.28 15.25
N ALA A 238 -8.95 -39.24 15.94
CA ALA A 238 -8.69 -40.66 15.66
C ALA A 238 -8.81 -40.92 14.14
N GLY A 239 -7.88 -41.73 13.62
CA GLY A 239 -7.82 -42.02 12.20
C GLY A 239 -7.22 -40.95 11.29
N VAL A 240 -6.76 -39.82 11.82
CA VAL A 240 -6.06 -38.76 11.04
C VAL A 240 -4.58 -38.74 11.39
N SER A 241 -3.70 -38.64 10.39
CA SER A 241 -2.25 -38.46 10.58
C SER A 241 -1.64 -37.57 9.50
N PHE A 242 -0.59 -36.83 9.85
CA PHE A 242 0.12 -35.97 8.91
C PHE A 242 1.63 -36.24 8.94
N ASP A 243 2.23 -36.50 7.78
CA ASP A 243 3.68 -36.61 7.63
C ASP A 243 4.27 -35.27 7.17
N LYS A 244 4.89 -34.55 8.12
CA LYS A 244 5.58 -33.27 7.90
C LYS A 244 6.64 -33.33 6.79
N ALA A 245 7.33 -34.47 6.65
CA ALA A 245 8.43 -34.56 5.69
C ALA A 245 7.92 -34.65 4.25
N THR A 246 6.74 -35.21 4.05
CA THR A 246 6.14 -35.40 2.72
C THR A 246 4.94 -34.48 2.45
N GLY A 247 4.41 -33.81 3.47
CA GLY A 247 3.19 -33.02 3.41
C GLY A 247 1.93 -33.88 3.22
N ILE A 248 1.95 -35.17 3.59
CA ILE A 248 0.82 -36.08 3.32
C ILE A 248 -0.09 -36.14 4.55
N LEU A 249 -1.34 -35.74 4.37
CA LEU A 249 -2.44 -35.94 5.31
C LEU A 249 -3.15 -37.26 4.97
N THR A 250 -3.33 -38.13 5.95
CA THR A 250 -3.97 -39.44 5.81
C THR A 250 -5.18 -39.53 6.72
N PHE A 251 -6.31 -39.92 6.14
CA PHE A 251 -7.53 -40.28 6.84
C PHE A 251 -7.79 -41.79 6.68
N THR A 252 -8.17 -42.44 7.77
CA THR A 252 -8.57 -43.85 7.81
C THR A 252 -10.04 -43.95 8.22
N ASP A 253 -10.60 -45.15 8.17
CA ASP A 253 -11.96 -45.45 8.62
C ASP A 253 -12.21 -45.24 10.12
N GLU A 254 -11.17 -44.95 10.91
CA GLU A 254 -11.31 -44.50 12.30
C GLU A 254 -11.69 -43.00 12.41
N PHE A 255 -11.55 -42.22 11.33
CA PHE A 255 -11.98 -40.82 11.30
C PHE A 255 -13.50 -40.72 11.23
N VAL A 256 -14.07 -39.96 12.17
CA VAL A 256 -15.52 -39.74 12.26
C VAL A 256 -15.85 -38.32 11.83
N GLY A 257 -16.71 -38.21 10.81
CA GLY A 257 -17.12 -36.94 10.22
C GLY A 257 -16.47 -36.70 8.85
N THR A 258 -16.61 -35.47 8.38
CA THR A 258 -16.15 -35.06 7.04
C THR A 258 -15.23 -33.85 7.06
N GLU A 259 -14.98 -33.23 8.22
CA GLU A 259 -14.26 -31.96 8.30
C GLU A 259 -13.10 -32.05 9.29
N LEU A 260 -11.95 -31.55 8.86
CA LEU A 260 -10.76 -31.34 9.70
C LEU A 260 -10.38 -29.87 9.61
N SER A 261 -10.44 -29.16 10.73
CA SER A 261 -10.04 -27.76 10.82
C SER A 261 -8.72 -27.59 11.55
N PHE A 262 -7.94 -26.59 11.14
CA PHE A 262 -6.76 -26.10 11.83
C PHE A 262 -6.69 -24.57 11.71
N THR A 263 -5.98 -23.94 12.64
CA THR A 263 -5.89 -22.48 12.71
C THR A 263 -4.47 -22.01 12.43
N VAL A 264 -4.36 -20.87 11.76
CA VAL A 264 -3.14 -20.09 11.56
C VAL A 264 -3.35 -18.75 12.27
N THR A 265 -2.35 -18.28 13.01
CA THR A 265 -2.44 -17.06 13.81
C THR A 265 -1.30 -16.13 13.44
N ALA A 266 -1.63 -14.87 13.12
CA ALA A 266 -0.65 -13.84 12.84
C ALA A 266 0.18 -13.53 14.11
N GLN A 267 1.45 -13.23 13.90
CA GLN A 267 2.43 -12.93 14.93
C GLN A 267 2.74 -11.45 14.88
N ASP A 268 2.31 -10.76 15.92
CA ASP A 268 2.65 -9.37 16.20
C ASP A 268 4.16 -9.17 16.41
N ASP A 269 4.74 -8.17 15.75
CA ASP A 269 6.01 -7.57 16.15
C ASP A 269 6.04 -6.03 16.05
N ASP A 270 7.18 -5.41 15.69
CA ASP A 270 7.36 -3.94 15.66
C ASP A 270 8.18 -3.56 14.40
N PHE A 271 8.07 -4.34 13.32
CA PHE A 271 8.87 -4.25 12.11
C PHE A 271 7.98 -3.90 10.91
N PHE A 272 8.32 -2.82 10.20
CA PHE A 272 7.50 -2.33 9.10
C PHE A 272 7.84 -3.04 7.78
N GLU A 273 6.92 -3.87 7.33
CA GLU A 273 7.12 -4.78 6.20
C GLU A 273 5.92 -4.84 5.24
N SER A 274 6.05 -5.64 4.19
CA SER A 274 4.98 -5.82 3.21
C SER A 274 4.00 -6.90 3.64
N SER A 275 2.74 -6.82 3.20
CA SER A 275 1.76 -7.86 3.54
C SER A 275 2.14 -9.22 2.95
N GLU A 276 2.28 -10.24 3.81
CA GLU A 276 2.60 -11.61 3.41
C GLU A 276 1.36 -12.45 3.09
N THR A 277 1.44 -13.35 2.10
CA THR A 277 0.36 -14.30 1.80
C THR A 277 0.76 -15.76 2.02
N LEU A 278 0.02 -16.46 2.89
CA LEU A 278 0.09 -17.90 3.07
C LEU A 278 -0.91 -18.61 2.16
N THR A 279 -0.39 -19.39 1.21
CA THR A 279 -1.14 -20.27 0.32
C THR A 279 -1.10 -21.72 0.79
N ILE A 280 -2.27 -22.33 0.94
CA ILE A 280 -2.46 -23.74 1.26
C ILE A 280 -3.07 -24.48 0.08
N THR A 281 -2.33 -25.45 -0.46
CA THR A 281 -2.76 -26.24 -1.63
C THR A 281 -3.04 -27.69 -1.29
N LEU A 282 -4.11 -28.24 -1.86
CA LEU A 282 -4.42 -29.66 -1.82
C LEU A 282 -4.15 -30.31 -3.18
N SER A 283 -3.38 -31.41 -3.18
CA SER A 283 -2.99 -32.13 -4.39
C SER A 283 -2.80 -33.63 -4.14
N ASP A 284 -2.56 -34.39 -5.22
CA ASP A 284 -2.19 -35.82 -5.18
C ASP A 284 -3.10 -36.69 -4.30
N ALA A 285 -4.40 -36.43 -4.30
CA ALA A 285 -5.32 -37.24 -3.50
C ALA A 285 -5.39 -38.68 -4.01
N THR A 286 -5.38 -39.65 -3.09
CA THR A 286 -5.54 -41.08 -3.41
C THR A 286 -6.51 -41.75 -2.44
N SER A 287 -7.18 -42.80 -2.92
CA SER A 287 -8.05 -43.66 -2.13
C SER A 287 -7.60 -45.11 -2.30
N LEU A 288 -7.64 -45.88 -1.21
CA LEU A 288 -7.40 -47.33 -1.27
C LEU A 288 -8.58 -48.07 -1.93
N ILE A 289 -9.81 -47.58 -1.72
CA ILE A 289 -11.04 -48.17 -2.25
C ILE A 289 -11.78 -47.10 -3.06
N GLY A 290 -11.85 -47.28 -4.38
CA GLY A 290 -12.45 -46.31 -5.31
C GLY A 290 -11.48 -45.23 -5.76
N SER A 291 -11.87 -43.96 -5.69
CA SER A 291 -11.07 -42.82 -6.13
C SER A 291 -11.11 -41.65 -5.15
N ALA A 292 -10.07 -40.81 -5.19
CA ALA A 292 -10.06 -39.53 -4.50
C ALA A 292 -9.59 -38.42 -5.44
N THR A 293 -10.11 -37.22 -5.28
CA THR A 293 -9.68 -36.03 -6.03
C THR A 293 -9.49 -34.86 -5.08
N ALA A 294 -8.40 -34.12 -5.27
CA ALA A 294 -8.12 -32.85 -4.61
C ALA A 294 -7.31 -31.98 -5.56
N SER A 295 -7.81 -30.78 -5.80
CA SER A 295 -7.14 -29.73 -6.56
C SER A 295 -7.80 -28.42 -6.15
N ALA A 296 -7.46 -27.95 -4.95
CA ALA A 296 -8.00 -26.74 -4.34
C ALA A 296 -6.85 -25.97 -3.68
N SER A 297 -7.01 -24.65 -3.58
CA SER A 297 -6.08 -23.75 -2.92
C SER A 297 -6.89 -22.74 -2.14
N GLU A 298 -6.42 -22.37 -0.96
CA GLU A 298 -6.93 -21.22 -0.21
C GLU A 298 -5.75 -20.41 0.30
N ASP A 299 -5.95 -19.09 0.38
CA ASP A 299 -4.92 -18.12 0.69
C ASP A 299 -5.41 -17.20 1.81
N VAL A 300 -4.53 -16.89 2.76
CA VAL A 300 -4.74 -15.85 3.76
C VAL A 300 -3.59 -14.86 3.71
N THR A 301 -3.90 -13.57 3.67
CA THR A 301 -2.91 -12.49 3.72
C THR A 301 -2.82 -11.91 5.14
N VAL A 302 -1.61 -11.79 5.67
CA VAL A 302 -1.33 -11.04 6.90
C VAL A 302 -1.10 -9.59 6.53
N LEU A 303 -1.80 -8.70 7.23
CA LEU A 303 -1.63 -7.26 7.08
C LEU A 303 -0.69 -6.74 8.15
N ASP A 304 0.39 -6.10 7.70
CA ASP A 304 1.29 -5.28 8.52
C ASP A 304 0.56 -4.01 9.00
N ASN A 305 0.73 -3.73 10.28
CA ASN A 305 0.16 -2.59 10.99
C ASN A 305 1.27 -1.70 11.60
N ASP A 306 2.54 -1.99 11.33
CA ASP A 306 3.67 -1.31 11.96
C ASP A 306 4.08 0.00 11.27
N THR A 307 3.09 0.80 10.87
CA THR A 307 3.29 2.11 10.23
C THR A 307 4.26 2.98 11.06
N PRO A 308 5.47 3.27 10.55
CA PRO A 308 6.49 3.97 11.31
C PRO A 308 6.23 5.48 11.33
N THR A 309 6.70 6.14 12.38
CA THR A 309 6.78 7.59 12.49
C THR A 309 8.24 8.05 12.39
N VAL A 310 8.52 8.94 11.43
CA VAL A 310 9.84 9.58 11.29
C VAL A 310 9.88 10.92 12.04
N SER A 311 11.00 11.18 12.71
CA SER A 311 11.29 12.43 13.40
C SER A 311 12.69 12.95 13.07
N ILE A 312 12.94 14.23 13.37
CA ILE A 312 14.24 14.89 13.15
C ILE A 312 14.75 15.50 14.45
N THR A 313 16.05 15.36 14.69
CA THR A 313 16.77 16.02 15.77
C THR A 313 18.11 16.56 15.27
N ALA A 314 18.72 17.46 16.02
CA ALA A 314 20.06 17.96 15.73
C ALA A 314 21.10 17.21 16.58
N ILE A 315 22.21 16.80 15.96
CA ILE A 315 23.32 16.11 16.65
C ILE A 315 24.16 17.14 17.41
N GLU A 316 24.71 16.74 18.55
CA GLU A 316 25.57 17.60 19.40
C GLU A 316 24.92 18.94 19.81
N GLY A 317 23.59 18.98 19.85
CA GLY A 317 22.82 20.19 20.18
C GLY A 317 22.58 21.11 18.97
N GLY A 318 22.98 20.68 17.78
CA GLY A 318 22.80 21.43 16.54
C GLY A 318 23.75 22.60 16.38
N THR A 319 24.89 22.63 17.09
CA THR A 319 25.80 23.78 17.06
C THR A 319 27.07 23.47 16.29
N ALA A 320 27.46 24.39 15.40
CA ALA A 320 28.75 24.37 14.73
C ALA A 320 29.40 25.77 14.76
N GLU A 321 30.72 25.83 14.75
CA GLU A 321 31.47 27.04 14.42
C GLU A 321 31.39 27.26 12.90
N GLU A 322 31.26 28.51 12.46
CA GLU A 322 31.17 28.88 11.04
C GLU A 322 32.26 28.17 10.20
N GLY A 323 31.91 27.85 8.95
CA GLY A 323 32.70 26.95 8.08
C GLY A 323 32.65 25.44 8.39
N ASN A 324 32.02 25.00 9.49
CA ASN A 324 31.81 23.58 9.79
C ASN A 324 30.33 23.19 9.65
N PRO A 325 30.02 21.97 9.16
CA PRO A 325 28.64 21.57 9.00
C PRO A 325 27.91 21.37 10.34
N VAL A 326 26.62 21.74 10.35
CA VAL A 326 25.66 21.31 11.37
C VAL A 326 25.05 19.98 10.93
N THR A 327 25.20 18.94 11.75
CA THR A 327 24.66 17.61 11.46
C THR A 327 23.27 17.42 12.08
N PHE A 328 22.33 16.92 11.28
CA PHE A 328 21.00 16.51 11.70
C PHE A 328 20.84 15.00 11.60
N GLN A 329 19.96 14.43 12.43
CA GLN A 329 19.59 13.02 12.44
C GLN A 329 18.09 12.88 12.20
N VAL A 330 17.72 12.00 11.27
CA VAL A 330 16.36 11.50 11.11
C VAL A 330 16.26 10.12 11.76
N GLU A 331 15.13 9.83 12.41
CA GLU A 331 14.90 8.62 13.19
C GLU A 331 13.48 8.07 12.96
N LEU A 332 13.38 6.78 12.64
CA LEU A 332 12.14 6.00 12.68
C LEU A 332 11.97 5.40 14.08
N ASP A 333 10.73 5.34 14.55
CA ASP A 333 10.38 4.62 15.79
C ASP A 333 10.30 3.10 15.62
N LYS A 334 10.04 2.63 14.39
CA LYS A 334 10.04 1.22 13.98
C LYS A 334 10.99 1.02 12.80
N ALA A 335 11.75 -0.08 12.80
CA ALA A 335 12.62 -0.41 11.68
C ALA A 335 11.79 -0.96 10.51
N SER A 336 12.35 -0.95 9.29
CA SER A 336 11.70 -1.51 8.10
C SER A 336 12.65 -2.46 7.38
N ASP A 337 12.11 -3.47 6.70
CA ASP A 337 12.88 -4.37 5.81
C ASP A 337 13.35 -3.69 4.51
N GLU A 338 12.80 -2.51 4.21
CA GLU A 338 13.13 -1.70 3.03
C GLU A 338 13.73 -0.33 3.39
N ASP A 339 14.48 0.24 2.44
CA ASP A 339 15.09 1.56 2.60
C ASP A 339 13.99 2.66 2.71
N THR A 340 14.10 3.51 3.73
CA THR A 340 13.23 4.68 3.90
C THR A 340 13.94 5.96 3.50
N VAL A 341 13.39 6.68 2.52
CA VAL A 341 13.94 7.96 2.04
C VAL A 341 13.18 9.11 2.68
N VAL A 342 13.88 9.94 3.45
CA VAL A 342 13.36 11.10 4.16
C VAL A 342 13.82 12.37 3.44
N THR A 343 12.87 13.24 3.11
CA THR A 343 13.16 14.57 2.54
C THR A 343 12.94 15.64 3.60
N VAL A 344 13.94 16.51 3.77
CA VAL A 344 13.99 17.54 4.79
C VAL A 344 14.16 18.90 4.14
N ASN A 345 13.36 19.87 4.58
CA ASN A 345 13.53 21.27 4.21
C ASN A 345 14.38 21.98 5.26
N VAL A 346 15.36 22.75 4.81
CA VAL A 346 16.17 23.65 5.65
C VAL A 346 15.87 25.09 5.26
N PHE A 347 15.62 25.94 6.26
CA PHE A 347 15.13 27.31 6.04
C PHE A 347 15.39 28.23 7.25
N THR A 348 15.43 29.54 6.99
CA THR A 348 15.35 30.59 8.01
C THR A 348 13.89 30.76 8.44
N GLY A 349 13.56 30.31 9.66
CA GLY A 349 12.25 30.46 10.27
C GLY A 349 11.96 31.87 10.78
N GLN A 350 10.77 32.05 11.38
CA GLN A 350 10.34 33.36 11.92
C GLN A 350 11.20 33.84 13.12
N ASN A 351 11.79 32.91 13.88
CA ASN A 351 12.57 33.20 15.07
C ASN A 351 14.05 32.84 14.88
N ASP A 352 14.45 32.68 13.63
CA ASP A 352 15.81 32.40 13.21
C ASP A 352 16.43 33.71 12.69
N ASP A 353 17.72 33.88 12.92
CA ASP A 353 18.54 35.02 12.54
C ASP A 353 19.53 34.68 11.42
N ALA A 354 19.93 33.40 11.28
CA ALA A 354 20.79 32.96 10.18
C ALA A 354 20.04 33.06 8.83
N THR A 355 20.66 33.72 7.88
CA THR A 355 20.21 33.97 6.51
C THR A 355 20.79 32.95 5.53
N GLU A 356 19.89 32.27 4.81
CA GLU A 356 20.29 31.38 3.71
C GLU A 356 21.21 32.06 2.69
N GLY A 357 22.33 31.40 2.39
CA GLY A 357 23.36 31.84 1.46
C GLY A 357 24.32 32.90 1.97
N ALA A 358 24.02 33.54 3.10
CA ALA A 358 25.02 34.29 3.87
C ALA A 358 25.69 33.36 4.87
N ASP A 359 24.89 32.64 5.66
CA ASP A 359 25.38 31.94 6.86
C ASP A 359 25.35 30.41 6.68
N TYR A 360 24.45 29.90 5.83
CA TYR A 360 24.38 28.48 5.48
C TYR A 360 23.98 28.22 4.03
N ASP A 361 24.43 27.09 3.48
CA ASP A 361 24.10 26.56 2.14
C ASP A 361 24.15 27.60 0.99
N ALA A 362 25.32 28.21 0.74
CA ALA A 362 25.50 29.20 -0.32
C ALA A 362 25.48 28.65 -1.77
N THR A 363 24.77 27.56 -2.05
CA THR A 363 24.67 26.99 -3.40
C THR A 363 23.83 27.83 -4.39
N GLY A 364 23.39 29.03 -4.00
CA GLY A 364 22.96 30.09 -4.92
C GLY A 364 21.50 30.05 -5.35
N GLY A 365 20.67 29.25 -4.67
CA GLY A 365 19.22 29.36 -4.73
C GLY A 365 18.73 30.41 -3.74
N THR A 366 17.69 31.16 -4.10
CA THR A 366 16.92 31.94 -3.12
C THR A 366 15.69 31.12 -2.79
N GLY A 367 15.69 30.33 -1.72
CA GLY A 367 14.50 29.61 -1.25
C GLY A 367 14.78 28.25 -0.64
N VAL A 368 13.77 27.72 0.05
CA VAL A 368 13.81 26.46 0.80
C VAL A 368 14.60 25.35 0.12
N GLN A 369 15.70 24.94 0.76
CA GLN A 369 16.61 23.91 0.29
C GLN A 369 16.17 22.54 0.80
N THR A 370 16.20 21.54 -0.09
CA THR A 370 15.80 20.17 0.25
C THR A 370 17.00 19.26 0.38
N TYR A 371 17.03 18.50 1.47
CA TYR A 371 18.02 17.49 1.81
C TYR A 371 17.36 16.13 1.81
N THR A 372 18.10 15.10 1.40
CA THR A 372 17.63 13.72 1.46
C THR A 372 18.51 12.90 2.40
N ALA A 373 17.87 12.13 3.27
CA ALA A 373 18.52 11.16 4.14
C ALA A 373 17.86 9.79 3.91
N THR A 374 18.67 8.76 3.69
CA THR A 374 18.18 7.39 3.52
C THR A 374 18.50 6.59 4.77
N ILE A 375 17.45 6.13 5.46
CA ILE A 375 17.54 5.14 6.53
C ILE A 375 17.52 3.78 5.85
N LEU A 376 18.60 3.02 5.98
CA LEU A 376 18.73 1.73 5.30
C LEU A 376 17.83 0.68 5.95
N ALA A 377 17.45 -0.34 5.17
CA ALA A 377 16.76 -1.52 5.67
C ALA A 377 17.39 -2.07 6.96
N GLY A 378 16.57 -2.29 7.97
CA GLY A 378 16.93 -2.77 9.32
C GLY A 378 17.54 -1.71 10.25
N ASP A 379 17.87 -0.51 9.75
CA ASP A 379 18.31 0.61 10.57
C ASP A 379 17.12 1.51 10.96
N THR A 380 17.26 2.26 12.06
CA THR A 380 16.25 3.24 12.49
C THR A 380 16.70 4.68 12.33
N THR A 381 17.95 4.93 11.92
CA THR A 381 18.49 6.30 11.88
C THR A 381 19.39 6.56 10.68
N ALA A 382 19.38 7.82 10.21
CA ALA A 382 20.32 8.33 9.23
C ALA A 382 20.67 9.79 9.55
N THR A 383 21.80 10.27 9.05
CA THR A 383 22.26 11.65 9.27
C THR A 383 22.48 12.37 7.94
N PHE A 384 22.33 13.69 7.96
CA PHE A 384 22.73 14.57 6.87
C PHE A 384 23.35 15.85 7.43
N ASP A 385 24.20 16.48 6.64
CA ASP A 385 24.97 17.67 7.03
C ASP A 385 24.47 18.90 6.25
N VAL A 386 24.30 20.02 6.97
CA VAL A 386 24.07 21.35 6.40
C VAL A 386 25.36 22.15 6.56
N ASN A 387 25.98 22.55 5.45
CA ASN A 387 27.21 23.35 5.50
C ASN A 387 26.89 24.79 5.91
N THR A 388 27.71 25.35 6.78
CA THR A 388 27.71 26.77 7.12
C THR A 388 28.80 27.49 6.31
N GLU A 389 28.61 28.78 6.09
CA GLU A 389 29.65 29.64 5.52
C GLU A 389 30.57 30.16 6.63
N ASP A 390 31.73 30.72 6.26
CA ASP A 390 32.75 31.29 7.15
C ASP A 390 33.16 32.63 6.52
N ASP A 391 33.08 33.73 7.26
CA ASP A 391 33.39 35.06 6.73
C ASP A 391 34.37 35.92 7.58
N GLU A 392 34.29 37.25 7.48
CA GLU A 392 35.16 38.18 8.24
C GLU A 392 34.36 39.22 9.08
N ILE A 393 33.05 38.99 9.22
CA ILE A 393 32.11 39.81 9.98
C ILE A 393 31.95 39.18 11.36
N VAL A 394 32.09 40.00 12.39
CA VAL A 394 31.84 39.56 13.77
C VAL A 394 30.36 39.62 14.03
N GLU A 395 29.79 38.48 14.42
CA GLU A 395 28.34 38.24 14.56
C GLU A 395 28.02 37.56 15.90
N ASP A 396 26.79 37.69 16.36
CA ASP A 396 26.30 36.86 17.47
C ASP A 396 26.01 35.43 16.97
N ALA A 397 25.77 34.48 17.88
CA ALA A 397 25.38 33.13 17.46
C ALA A 397 23.98 33.14 16.82
N GLU A 398 23.89 32.62 15.59
CA GLU A 398 22.67 32.64 14.79
C GLU A 398 22.04 31.23 14.67
N THR A 399 20.75 31.15 14.34
CA THR A 399 20.01 29.90 14.21
C THR A 399 19.26 29.78 12.90
N PHE A 400 19.09 28.54 12.44
CA PHE A 400 18.22 28.16 11.32
C PHE A 400 17.44 26.89 11.66
N SER A 401 16.44 26.53 10.85
CA SER A 401 15.54 25.40 11.11
C SER A 401 15.57 24.33 10.02
N ALA A 402 15.37 23.08 10.42
CA ALA A 402 15.18 21.92 9.55
C ALA A 402 13.85 21.21 9.87
N GLN A 403 13.08 20.81 8.86
CA GLN A 403 11.78 20.15 9.00
C GLN A 403 11.61 19.03 7.97
N ILE A 404 11.15 17.86 8.39
CA ILE A 404 10.80 16.78 7.47
C ILE A 404 9.54 17.17 6.67
N ILE A 405 9.59 17.04 5.35
CA ILE A 405 8.44 17.30 4.47
C ILE A 405 7.78 16.04 3.95
N SER A 406 8.54 14.97 3.75
CA SER A 406 8.03 13.69 3.30
C SER A 406 8.97 12.56 3.68
N ALA A 407 8.41 11.37 3.81
CA ALA A 407 9.16 10.13 3.86
C ALA A 407 8.47 9.12 2.95
N THR A 408 9.26 8.31 2.24
CA THR A 408 8.77 7.28 1.32
C THR A 408 9.45 5.96 1.63
N ASN A 409 8.65 4.90 1.70
CA ASN A 409 9.07 3.53 1.88
C ASN A 409 8.27 2.62 0.92
N PRO A 410 8.88 1.60 0.29
CA PRO A 410 8.18 0.66 -0.60
C PRO A 410 6.97 -0.06 0.01
N ASN A 411 6.98 -0.35 1.31
CA ASN A 411 5.92 -1.09 2.00
C ASN A 411 4.69 -0.24 2.26
N GLY A 412 4.84 1.09 2.26
CA GLY A 412 3.69 1.98 2.38
C GLY A 412 4.00 3.32 3.04
N ILE A 413 3.05 3.76 3.85
CA ILE A 413 3.05 5.11 4.43
C ILE A 413 4.03 5.17 5.59
N VAL A 414 4.82 6.24 5.63
CA VAL A 414 5.59 6.64 6.81
C VAL A 414 4.98 7.92 7.37
N THR A 415 4.59 7.91 8.64
CA THR A 415 4.03 9.09 9.31
C THR A 415 5.14 10.10 9.58
N VAL A 416 4.93 11.37 9.21
CA VAL A 416 5.92 12.43 9.47
C VAL A 416 5.55 13.19 10.74
N ASN A 417 6.50 13.28 11.69
CA ASN A 417 6.41 14.24 12.78
C ASN A 417 6.79 15.64 12.26
N PRO A 418 5.88 16.64 12.30
CA PRO A 418 6.12 17.96 11.71
C PRO A 418 7.01 18.87 12.57
N ALA A 419 7.63 18.36 13.64
CA ALA A 419 8.54 19.12 14.48
C ALA A 419 9.76 19.63 13.69
N THR A 420 10.26 20.80 14.09
CA THR A 420 11.48 21.41 13.55
C THR A 420 12.67 21.09 14.45
N ALA A 421 13.82 20.79 13.85
CA ALA A 421 15.12 20.78 14.53
C ALA A 421 15.83 22.11 14.28
N THR A 422 16.52 22.65 15.28
CA THR A 422 17.26 23.92 15.19
C THR A 422 18.74 23.65 14.99
N GLY A 423 19.35 24.33 14.02
CA GLY A 423 20.79 24.49 13.88
C GLY A 423 21.23 25.85 14.45
N THR A 424 22.45 25.92 14.97
CA THR A 424 23.07 27.12 15.52
C THR A 424 24.47 27.25 14.96
N ILE A 425 24.78 28.42 14.42
CA ILE A 425 26.08 28.80 13.88
C ILE A 425 26.73 29.74 14.89
N THR A 426 27.98 29.46 15.23
CA THR A 426 28.76 30.29 16.16
C THR A 426 29.88 30.97 15.39
N ASP A 427 29.95 32.29 15.54
CA ASP A 427 30.99 33.13 14.96
C ASP A 427 32.38 32.72 15.48
N ASN A 428 33.34 32.62 14.56
CA ASN A 428 34.75 32.34 14.87
C ASN A 428 35.61 33.61 14.90
N ASP A 429 34.99 34.76 14.61
CA ASP A 429 35.68 36.01 14.51
C ASP A 429 35.90 36.74 15.83
N THR A 430 37.01 37.46 15.89
CA THR A 430 37.35 38.27 17.04
C THR A 430 37.98 39.57 16.58
N PRO A 431 37.33 40.72 16.78
CA PRO A 431 37.85 41.99 16.30
C PRO A 431 38.95 42.51 17.22
N THR A 432 39.93 43.18 16.64
CA THR A 432 40.92 43.99 17.35
C THR A 432 40.69 45.48 17.09
N VAL A 433 40.76 46.27 18.17
CA VAL A 433 40.63 47.73 18.10
C VAL A 433 42.01 48.37 18.10
N SER A 434 42.24 49.27 17.15
CA SER A 434 43.44 50.10 17.11
C SER A 434 43.09 51.59 17.22
N ILE A 435 44.02 52.38 17.78
CA ILE A 435 43.93 53.83 17.81
C ILE A 435 45.20 54.44 17.23
N THR A 436 45.04 55.30 16.22
CA THR A 436 46.14 56.00 15.57
C THR A 436 45.93 57.51 15.61
N ALA A 437 47.01 58.24 15.85
CA ALA A 437 46.94 59.70 15.89
C ALA A 437 46.98 60.26 14.46
N ILE A 438 46.01 61.09 14.11
CA ILE A 438 45.99 61.79 12.83
C ILE A 438 47.04 62.91 12.86
N GLU A 439 47.76 63.11 11.76
CA GLU A 439 48.84 64.10 11.65
C GLU A 439 49.89 63.98 12.79
N GLY A 440 50.15 62.74 13.23
CA GLY A 440 51.12 62.43 14.28
C GLY A 440 50.71 62.87 15.69
N GLY A 441 49.44 63.23 15.89
CA GLY A 441 48.93 63.64 17.21
C GLY A 441 49.35 65.05 17.62
N THR A 442 49.60 65.91 16.63
CA THR A 442 50.10 67.27 16.87
C THR A 442 49.08 68.31 16.42
N ALA A 443 48.99 69.41 17.16
CA ALA A 443 48.17 70.57 16.83
C ALA A 443 48.80 71.84 17.42
N GLU A 444 48.54 73.00 16.83
CA GLU A 444 48.86 74.27 17.48
C GLU A 444 48.03 74.46 18.76
N GLU A 445 48.59 75.14 19.75
CA GLU A 445 47.90 75.37 21.03
C GLU A 445 46.54 76.04 20.82
N GLY A 446 45.48 75.40 21.32
CA GLY A 446 44.10 75.81 21.14
C GLY A 446 43.33 75.07 20.04
N ASN A 447 44.01 74.25 19.22
CA ASN A 447 43.39 73.40 18.21
C ASN A 447 43.26 71.94 18.70
N PRO A 448 42.24 71.18 18.24
CA PRO A 448 42.06 69.79 18.63
C PRO A 448 43.12 68.87 18.00
N VAL A 449 43.47 67.79 18.71
CA VAL A 449 44.18 66.63 18.14
C VAL A 449 43.14 65.57 17.83
N THR A 450 43.20 65.00 16.63
CA THR A 450 42.26 63.96 16.20
C THR A 450 42.93 62.60 16.26
N PHE A 451 42.18 61.60 16.73
CA PHE A 451 42.56 60.20 16.71
C PHE A 451 41.56 59.44 15.83
N GLN A 452 42.06 58.46 15.09
CA GLN A 452 41.25 57.50 14.37
C GLN A 452 41.20 56.22 15.21
N VAL A 453 40.00 55.70 15.41
CA VAL A 453 39.74 54.38 16.00
C VAL A 453 39.27 53.47 14.87
N GLU A 454 39.82 52.27 14.79
CA GLU A 454 39.56 51.31 13.71
C GLU A 454 39.40 49.90 14.28
N LEU A 455 38.39 49.18 13.80
CA LEU A 455 38.25 47.73 13.92
C LEU A 455 38.90 47.10 12.69
N ASP A 456 39.65 46.01 12.87
CA ASP A 456 40.24 45.24 11.76
C ASP A 456 39.23 44.32 11.06
N LYS A 457 38.13 43.97 11.74
CA LYS A 457 36.98 43.23 11.22
C LYS A 457 35.71 44.07 11.35
N ALA A 458 34.79 43.89 10.42
CA ALA A 458 33.46 44.50 10.55
C ALA A 458 32.69 43.78 11.66
N SER A 459 31.66 44.43 12.20
CA SER A 459 30.69 43.79 13.10
C SER A 459 29.30 44.16 12.60
N ASP A 460 28.39 43.21 12.68
CA ASP A 460 26.97 43.37 12.37
C ASP A 460 26.24 44.26 13.40
N GLU A 461 26.78 44.34 14.62
CA GLU A 461 26.25 45.06 15.76
C GLU A 461 27.10 46.28 16.20
N ASP A 462 26.48 47.16 16.99
CA ASP A 462 27.10 48.39 17.47
C ASP A 462 28.25 48.12 18.47
N THR A 463 29.50 48.28 18.01
CA THR A 463 30.68 48.14 18.87
C THR A 463 31.02 49.42 19.66
N VAL A 464 31.01 49.34 21.00
CA VAL A 464 31.36 50.47 21.89
C VAL A 464 32.82 50.44 22.32
N VAL A 465 33.61 51.42 21.85
CA VAL A 465 35.01 51.62 22.28
C VAL A 465 35.12 52.76 23.30
N THR A 466 35.68 52.46 24.49
CA THR A 466 35.99 53.49 25.50
C THR A 466 37.45 53.93 25.39
N VAL A 467 37.67 55.21 25.06
CA VAL A 467 39.01 55.82 24.94
C VAL A 467 39.27 56.74 26.15
N ASN A 468 40.48 56.69 26.72
CA ASN A 468 40.90 57.50 27.88
C ASN A 468 42.05 58.44 27.57
#